data_AF-A0A480A461-F1
#
_entry.id   AF-A0A480A461-F1
#
_cell.length_a   1.000
_cell.length_b   1.000
_cell.length_c   1.000
_cell.angle_alpha   90.00
_cell.angle_beta   90.00
_cell.angle_gamma   90.00
#
_symmetry.space_group_name_H-M   'P 1'
#
loop_
_entity.id
_entity.type
_entity.pdbx_description
1 polymer ?
#
loop_
_entity_poly.entity_id
_entity_poly.type
_entity_poly.pdbx_seq_one_letter_code
_entity_poly.pdbx_strand_id
1 'polypeptide(L)'
;MQQSLLVKIATIGLLSVGSSSVIAGSFLFTQTVNNTATAQIIADISRYSEIRNHKWSDLNQIKHFPIKITRSDQFISLAYSPGWKQGSNFFQIRLKRPPEQIQKSLSHYSKIAGHKYWGGDTNDHIKQAEGVPTTFFYTGKSDNLAFPSTYQILVFKAQDQGKPGFKWNHGHSYGVAIDSSASEIIYWVEKW
;
A
#
# COMPACT_ATOMS: atom_id res chain seq x y z
N MET A 1 -0.71 62.27 24.80
CA MET A 1 0.72 62.07 25.12
C MET A 1 1.28 61.00 24.22
N GLN A 2 2.25 61.39 23.41
CA GLN A 2 3.02 60.59 22.44
C GLN A 2 4.01 59.68 23.18
N GLN A 3 4.30 58.49 22.63
CA GLN A 3 5.65 57.88 22.49
C GLN A 3 5.55 56.84 21.34
N SER A 4 6.04 57.15 20.13
CA SER A 4 7.40 56.84 19.59
C SER A 4 7.60 55.35 19.29
N LEU A 5 7.50 54.92 18.02
CA LEU A 5 8.61 54.76 17.06
C LEU A 5 9.77 53.90 17.59
N LEU A 6 9.97 52.71 16.99
CA LEU A 6 11.29 52.22 16.60
C LEU A 6 11.16 51.08 15.58
N VAL A 7 11.26 51.48 14.31
CA VAL A 7 11.51 50.63 13.15
C VAL A 7 12.99 50.19 13.20
N LYS A 8 13.27 48.89 13.06
CA LYS A 8 14.62 48.39 12.76
C LYS A 8 14.63 47.79 11.36
N ILE A 9 15.16 48.57 10.43
CA ILE A 9 15.62 48.14 9.10
C ILE A 9 17.04 47.59 9.28
N ALA A 10 17.30 46.41 8.73
CA ALA A 10 18.66 45.99 8.41
C ALA A 10 18.63 45.31 7.04
N THR A 11 18.91 46.11 6.02
CA THR A 11 19.20 45.70 4.65
C THR A 11 20.66 45.23 4.58
N ILE A 12 20.91 44.00 4.14
CA ILE A 12 22.26 43.56 3.76
C ILE A 12 22.20 42.97 2.33
N GLY A 13 22.78 43.73 1.40
CA GLY A 13 23.69 43.30 0.33
C GLY A 13 23.25 42.25 -0.69
N LEU A 14 23.12 42.68 -1.94
CA LEU A 14 22.98 41.86 -3.15
C LEU A 14 24.34 41.69 -3.87
N LEU A 15 24.40 40.68 -4.77
CA LEU A 15 25.42 40.34 -5.80
C LEU A 15 26.38 39.19 -5.39
N SER A 16 26.64 38.12 -6.15
CA SER A 16 26.36 37.82 -7.57
C SER A 16 26.82 36.38 -7.93
N VAL A 17 26.10 35.76 -8.87
CA VAL A 17 26.49 34.75 -9.90
C VAL A 17 27.18 33.44 -9.46
N GLY A 18 26.42 32.36 -9.57
CA GLY A 18 26.90 30.99 -9.72
C GLY A 18 25.81 30.14 -10.36
N SER A 19 25.82 30.06 -11.69
CA SER A 19 24.97 29.15 -12.45
C SER A 19 25.37 27.71 -12.15
N SER A 20 24.51 26.98 -11.44
CA SER A 20 24.58 25.53 -11.38
C SER A 20 23.16 25.00 -11.47
N SER A 21 22.87 24.40 -12.61
CA SER A 21 21.63 23.70 -12.94
C SER A 21 21.49 22.48 -12.03
N VAL A 22 20.97 22.66 -10.82
CA VAL A 22 20.50 21.52 -10.01
C VAL A 22 19.09 21.23 -10.49
N ILE A 23 18.93 20.13 -11.22
CA ILE A 23 17.64 19.51 -11.50
C ILE A 23 17.03 19.20 -10.13
N ALA A 24 16.16 20.08 -9.66
CA ALA A 24 15.38 19.88 -8.45
C ALA A 24 14.34 18.80 -8.74
N GLY A 25 14.70 17.53 -8.52
CA GLY A 25 13.74 16.46 -8.36
C GLY A 25 12.88 16.79 -7.15
N SER A 26 11.64 17.21 -7.39
CA SER A 26 10.67 17.55 -6.35
C SER A 26 10.30 16.30 -5.55
N PHE A 27 11.05 16.03 -4.48
CA PHE A 27 10.72 15.02 -3.48
C PHE A 27 9.76 15.67 -2.48
N LEU A 28 8.45 15.57 -2.74
CA LEU A 28 7.44 15.95 -1.76
C LEU A 28 7.34 14.83 -0.71
N PHE A 29 8.07 14.99 0.40
CA PHE A 29 7.82 14.24 1.63
C PHE A 29 6.70 14.95 2.42
N THR A 30 5.48 14.45 2.32
CA THR A 30 4.46 14.69 3.36
C THR A 30 4.61 13.62 4.43
N GLN A 31 5.47 13.87 5.43
CA GLN A 31 5.48 13.11 6.68
C GLN A 31 4.77 13.92 7.76
N THR A 32 3.54 13.52 8.09
CA THR A 32 2.92 13.85 9.38
C THR A 32 3.38 12.79 10.37
N VAL A 33 4.21 13.21 11.32
CA VAL A 33 4.85 12.36 12.34
C VAL A 33 3.88 12.12 13.50
N ASN A 34 3.52 10.87 13.76
CA ASN A 34 3.05 10.38 15.05
C ASN A 34 3.62 8.97 15.30
N ASN A 35 4.13 8.74 16.52
CA ASN A 35 4.99 7.62 16.93
C ASN A 35 4.35 6.21 16.96
N THR A 36 3.92 5.71 15.81
CA THR A 36 3.68 4.27 15.56
C THR A 36 4.35 3.93 14.24
N ALA A 37 4.91 2.73 14.06
CA ALA A 37 5.63 2.35 12.84
C ALA A 37 4.77 2.62 11.60
N THR A 38 5.01 3.76 10.94
CA THR A 38 4.10 4.31 9.95
C THR A 38 4.17 3.49 8.68
N ALA A 39 3.00 3.07 8.20
CA ALA A 39 2.78 2.59 6.84
C ALA A 39 3.57 3.44 5.84
N GLN A 40 4.57 2.86 5.17
CA GLN A 40 5.33 3.58 4.16
C GLN A 40 4.70 3.32 2.80
N ILE A 41 4.06 4.34 2.23
CA ILE A 41 3.73 4.35 0.81
C ILE A 41 5.01 4.71 0.06
N ILE A 42 5.50 3.76 -0.73
CA ILE A 42 6.75 3.80 -1.47
C ILE A 42 6.41 3.85 -2.96
N ALA A 43 6.79 4.95 -3.62
CA ALA A 43 6.69 5.07 -5.08
C ALA A 43 7.94 4.55 -5.81
N ASP A 44 8.96 4.10 -5.09
CA ASP A 44 10.18 3.55 -5.67
C ASP A 44 10.08 2.02 -5.86
N ILE A 45 10.00 1.60 -7.12
CA ILE A 45 9.98 0.19 -7.52
C ILE A 45 11.25 -0.57 -7.11
N SER A 46 12.40 0.09 -6.91
CA SER A 46 13.66 -0.56 -6.52
C SER A 46 13.51 -1.31 -5.19
N ARG A 47 12.65 -0.81 -4.31
CA ARG A 47 12.33 -1.40 -3.01
C ARG A 47 11.49 -2.67 -3.10
N TYR A 48 10.84 -2.93 -4.23
CA TYR A 48 10.04 -4.14 -4.41
C TYR A 48 10.88 -5.40 -4.25
N SER A 49 12.00 -5.49 -4.96
CA SER A 49 12.89 -6.66 -4.93
C SER A 49 13.48 -6.86 -3.53
N GLU A 50 13.87 -5.75 -2.88
CA GLU A 50 14.35 -5.76 -1.50
C GLU A 50 13.30 -6.35 -0.55
N ILE A 51 12.08 -5.81 -0.57
CA ILE A 51 11.01 -6.19 0.37
C ILE A 51 10.56 -7.63 0.13
N ARG A 52 10.25 -7.97 -1.13
CA ARG A 52 9.76 -9.30 -1.52
C ARG A 52 10.76 -10.39 -1.18
N ASN A 53 12.04 -10.17 -1.45
CA ASN A 53 13.04 -11.25 -1.39
C ASN A 53 13.76 -11.32 -0.03
N HIS A 54 13.79 -10.25 0.76
CA HIS A 54 14.61 -10.19 1.97
C HIS A 54 13.89 -9.71 3.23
N LYS A 55 12.79 -8.95 3.12
CA LYS A 55 12.14 -8.35 4.30
C LYS A 55 10.89 -9.07 4.77
N TRP A 56 10.14 -9.69 3.86
CA TRP A 56 9.00 -10.51 4.26
C TRP A 56 9.48 -11.90 4.74
N SER A 57 9.11 -12.28 5.95
CA SER A 57 9.68 -13.46 6.62
C SER A 57 9.13 -14.80 6.12
N ASP A 58 7.86 -14.86 5.69
CA ASP A 58 7.25 -16.09 5.16
C ASP A 58 7.04 -16.00 3.65
N LEU A 59 7.99 -16.53 2.90
CA LEU A 59 7.94 -16.54 1.44
C LEU A 59 6.71 -17.28 0.88
N ASN A 60 6.12 -18.24 1.62
CA ASN A 60 4.94 -18.96 1.16
C ASN A 60 3.73 -18.04 1.02
N GLN A 61 3.61 -17.05 1.91
CA GLN A 61 2.51 -16.08 1.91
C GLN A 61 2.60 -15.06 0.78
N ILE A 62 3.77 -14.96 0.11
CA ILE A 62 3.99 -14.04 -0.99
C ILE A 62 4.35 -14.75 -2.31
N LYS A 63 4.14 -16.06 -2.40
CA LYS A 63 4.40 -16.83 -3.64
C LYS A 63 3.60 -16.31 -4.83
N HIS A 64 2.43 -15.71 -4.59
CA HIS A 64 1.60 -15.11 -5.63
C HIS A 64 2.13 -13.77 -6.13
N PHE A 65 3.05 -13.12 -5.40
CA PHE A 65 3.67 -11.88 -5.86
C PHE A 65 4.61 -12.15 -7.03
N PRO A 66 4.59 -11.30 -8.08
CA PRO A 66 5.48 -11.44 -9.24
C PRO A 66 6.95 -11.51 -8.82
N ILE A 67 7.75 -12.45 -9.33
CA ILE A 67 9.17 -12.53 -8.96
C ILE A 67 9.93 -11.25 -9.34
N LYS A 68 9.57 -10.68 -10.49
CA LYS A 68 10.04 -9.38 -10.97
C LYS A 68 8.85 -8.65 -11.58
N ILE A 69 8.88 -7.33 -11.52
CA ILE A 69 7.95 -6.50 -12.28
C ILE A 69 8.45 -6.47 -13.72
N THR A 70 7.61 -6.93 -14.64
CA THR A 70 7.96 -7.06 -16.06
C THR A 70 7.92 -5.70 -16.75
N ARG A 71 8.58 -5.55 -17.91
CA ARG A 71 8.51 -4.29 -18.68
C ARG A 71 7.08 -3.93 -19.14
N SER A 72 6.21 -4.94 -19.27
CA SER A 72 4.80 -4.73 -19.61
C SER A 72 3.93 -4.31 -18.42
N ASP A 73 4.44 -4.44 -17.19
CA ASP A 73 3.77 -3.94 -16.00
C ASP A 73 4.11 -2.45 -15.83
N GLN A 74 3.08 -1.62 -15.69
CA GLN A 74 3.27 -0.26 -15.21
C GLN A 74 3.14 -0.27 -13.68
N PHE A 75 4.25 0.00 -13.00
CA PHE A 75 4.24 0.20 -11.55
C PHE A 75 3.50 1.47 -11.17
N ILE A 76 2.60 1.37 -10.18
CA ILE A 76 1.83 2.52 -9.67
C ILE A 76 2.34 2.91 -8.28
N SER A 77 2.30 1.98 -7.33
CA SER A 77 2.71 2.24 -5.96
C SER A 77 2.96 0.94 -5.20
N LEU A 78 3.72 1.04 -4.12
CA LEU A 78 4.00 -0.03 -3.17
C LEU A 78 3.68 0.49 -1.77
N ALA A 79 3.16 -0.36 -0.90
CA ALA A 79 2.99 -0.04 0.51
C ALA A 79 3.55 -1.17 1.35
N TYR A 80 4.31 -0.82 2.39
CA TYR A 80 4.93 -1.80 3.26
C TYR A 80 4.98 -1.31 4.70
N SER A 81 4.61 -2.21 5.62
CA SER A 81 4.85 -2.05 7.05
C SER A 81 5.51 -3.33 7.58
N PRO A 82 6.71 -3.25 8.17
CA PRO A 82 7.36 -4.40 8.80
C PRO A 82 6.62 -4.88 10.06
N GLY A 83 5.74 -4.04 10.61
CA GLY A 83 5.07 -4.15 11.90
C GLY A 83 6.03 -4.25 13.09
N TRP A 84 5.75 -3.48 14.15
CA TRP A 84 6.56 -3.51 15.37
C TRP A 84 5.67 -3.58 16.60
N LYS A 85 5.82 -4.67 17.38
CA LYS A 85 5.26 -5.00 18.71
C LYS A 85 3.74 -4.87 18.93
N GLN A 86 3.02 -3.99 18.23
CA GLN A 86 1.56 -3.82 18.20
C GLN A 86 1.18 -3.12 16.87
N GLY A 87 0.57 -3.86 15.95
CA GLY A 87 0.12 -3.35 14.64
C GLY A 87 0.20 -4.42 13.55
N SER A 88 -0.53 -4.24 12.44
CA SER A 88 -0.47 -5.18 11.32
C SER A 88 0.81 -5.03 10.51
N ASN A 89 1.34 -6.16 10.04
CA ASN A 89 2.39 -6.23 9.04
C ASN A 89 1.70 -6.39 7.70
N PHE A 90 2.02 -5.55 6.73
CA PHE A 90 1.43 -5.68 5.41
C PHE A 90 2.44 -5.39 4.32
N PHE A 91 2.17 -5.98 3.16
CA PHE A 91 2.86 -5.68 1.93
C PHE A 91 1.86 -5.64 0.79
N GLN A 92 1.82 -4.52 0.07
CA GLN A 92 1.00 -4.33 -1.12
C GLN A 92 1.82 -3.77 -2.27
N ILE A 93 1.51 -4.23 -3.48
CA ILE A 93 1.97 -3.60 -4.71
C ILE A 93 0.82 -3.47 -5.69
N ARG A 94 0.67 -2.26 -6.25
CA ARG A 94 -0.33 -1.93 -7.25
C ARG A 94 0.33 -1.76 -8.62
N LEU A 95 -0.17 -2.52 -9.58
CA LEU A 95 0.33 -2.55 -10.95
C LEU A 95 -0.82 -2.32 -11.92
N LYS A 96 -0.49 -1.69 -13.05
CA LYS A 96 -1.29 -1.72 -14.27
C LYS A 96 -0.71 -2.73 -15.25
N ARG A 97 -1.59 -3.46 -15.94
CA ARG A 97 -1.22 -4.46 -16.95
C ARG A 97 -2.08 -4.31 -18.20
N PRO A 98 -1.66 -4.88 -19.34
CA PRO A 98 -2.53 -4.98 -20.50
C PRO A 98 -3.88 -5.64 -20.14
N PRO A 99 -5.03 -5.16 -20.66
CA PRO A 99 -6.35 -5.69 -20.31
C PRO A 99 -6.48 -7.21 -20.45
N GLU A 100 -5.88 -7.79 -21.50
CA GLU A 100 -5.86 -9.24 -21.70
C GLU A 100 -5.16 -10.00 -20.57
N GLN A 101 -4.09 -9.44 -20.01
CA GLN A 101 -3.40 -10.03 -18.87
C GLN A 101 -4.22 -9.89 -17.59
N ILE A 102 -4.91 -8.77 -17.40
CA ILE A 102 -5.84 -8.58 -16.27
C ILE A 102 -6.96 -9.60 -16.32
N GLN A 103 -7.57 -9.80 -17.50
CA GLN A 103 -8.63 -10.79 -17.66
C GLN A 103 -8.14 -12.22 -17.40
N LYS A 104 -6.92 -12.56 -17.85
CA LYS A 104 -6.28 -13.84 -17.54
C LYS A 104 -6.01 -14.00 -16.04
N SER A 105 -5.48 -12.96 -15.39
CA SER A 105 -5.26 -12.95 -13.94
C SER A 105 -6.57 -13.10 -13.17
N LEU A 106 -7.62 -12.37 -13.54
CA LEU A 106 -8.95 -12.50 -12.95
C LEU A 106 -9.48 -13.92 -13.08
N SER A 107 -9.51 -14.46 -14.30
CA SER A 107 -9.99 -15.83 -14.55
C SER A 107 -9.22 -16.89 -13.74
N HIS A 108 -7.89 -16.74 -13.65
CA HIS A 108 -7.05 -17.66 -12.87
C HIS A 108 -7.29 -17.52 -11.36
N TYR A 109 -7.18 -16.31 -10.83
CA TYR A 109 -7.24 -16.05 -9.40
C TYR A 109 -8.64 -16.28 -8.82
N SER A 110 -9.70 -16.00 -9.59
CA SER A 110 -11.07 -16.30 -9.16
C SER A 110 -11.34 -17.81 -9.03
N LYS A 111 -10.55 -18.69 -9.65
CA LYS A 111 -10.68 -20.15 -9.50
C LYS A 111 -10.01 -20.69 -8.24
N ILE A 112 -8.96 -20.02 -7.76
CA ILE A 112 -8.18 -20.48 -6.60
C ILE A 112 -8.50 -19.70 -5.32
N ALA A 113 -9.26 -18.61 -5.41
CA ALA A 113 -9.68 -17.84 -4.25
C ALA A 113 -10.66 -18.62 -3.37
N GLY A 114 -10.35 -18.72 -2.08
CA GLY A 114 -11.24 -19.28 -1.06
C GLY A 114 -12.38 -18.33 -0.69
N HIS A 115 -12.15 -17.01 -0.75
CA HIS A 115 -13.19 -15.99 -0.53
C HIS A 115 -13.11 -14.89 -1.58
N LYS A 116 -14.25 -14.25 -1.87
CA LYS A 116 -14.39 -13.20 -2.87
C LYS A 116 -15.25 -12.06 -2.35
N TYR A 117 -14.79 -10.84 -2.54
CA TYR A 117 -15.51 -9.61 -2.16
C TYR A 117 -15.46 -8.58 -3.28
N TRP A 118 -16.30 -7.54 -3.16
CA TRP A 118 -16.38 -6.42 -4.10
C TRP A 118 -16.24 -5.10 -3.34
N GLY A 119 -15.18 -4.34 -3.62
CA GLY A 119 -14.85 -3.11 -2.89
C GLY A 119 -14.77 -3.30 -1.37
N GLY A 120 -14.90 -2.22 -0.61
CA GLY A 120 -14.96 -2.25 0.86
C GLY A 120 -13.60 -2.45 1.52
N ASP A 121 -13.60 -2.53 2.85
CA ASP A 121 -12.39 -2.80 3.64
C ASP A 121 -12.48 -4.08 4.48
N THR A 122 -11.38 -4.42 5.15
CA THR A 122 -11.30 -5.64 5.97
C THR A 122 -12.34 -5.69 7.10
N ASN A 123 -12.75 -4.54 7.64
CA ASN A 123 -13.79 -4.44 8.68
C ASN A 123 -15.19 -4.69 8.12
N ASP A 124 -15.42 -4.39 6.85
CA ASP A 124 -16.67 -4.74 6.17
C ASP A 124 -16.73 -6.24 5.88
N HIS A 125 -15.63 -6.80 5.37
CA HIS A 125 -15.57 -8.21 4.97
C HIS A 125 -15.70 -9.17 6.14
N ILE A 126 -15.04 -8.90 7.26
CA ILE A 126 -15.09 -9.74 8.47
C ILE A 126 -16.50 -9.81 9.10
N LYS A 127 -17.35 -8.82 8.84
CA LYS A 127 -18.74 -8.77 9.36
C LYS A 127 -19.70 -9.62 8.53
N GLN A 128 -19.31 -10.05 7.33
CA GLN A 128 -20.14 -10.91 6.49
C GLN A 128 -20.21 -12.33 7.06
N ALA A 129 -21.26 -13.08 6.69
CA ALA A 129 -21.35 -14.50 7.06
C ALA A 129 -20.13 -15.25 6.50
N GLU A 130 -19.42 -15.98 7.36
CA GLU A 130 -18.15 -16.66 7.02
C GLU A 130 -17.06 -15.69 6.49
N GLY A 131 -17.19 -14.41 6.84
CA GLY A 131 -16.24 -13.37 6.50
C GLY A 131 -14.84 -13.64 7.03
N VAL A 132 -13.85 -13.33 6.21
CA VAL A 132 -12.44 -13.39 6.57
C VAL A 132 -11.79 -12.02 6.40
N PRO A 133 -10.82 -11.66 7.25
CA PRO A 133 -10.05 -10.44 7.09
C PRO A 133 -9.32 -10.42 5.75
N THR A 134 -9.45 -9.29 5.06
CA THR A 134 -8.72 -8.97 3.84
C THR A 134 -7.55 -8.05 4.20
N THR A 135 -7.33 -7.02 3.39
CA THR A 135 -6.41 -5.92 3.66
C THR A 135 -7.13 -4.59 3.49
N PHE A 136 -6.55 -3.51 3.99
CA PHE A 136 -6.94 -2.13 3.66
C PHE A 136 -6.28 -1.67 2.35
N PHE A 137 -6.82 -0.68 1.66
CA PHE A 137 -6.29 -0.18 0.39
C PHE A 137 -5.11 0.80 0.57
N TYR A 138 -4.00 0.31 1.12
CA TYR A 138 -2.80 1.12 1.42
C TYR A 138 -2.10 1.74 0.21
N THR A 139 -2.36 1.21 -0.99
CA THR A 139 -1.82 1.72 -2.26
C THR A 139 -2.81 2.66 -2.99
N GLY A 140 -3.92 2.99 -2.33
CA GLY A 140 -4.89 3.99 -2.76
C GLY A 140 -4.37 5.42 -2.60
N LYS A 141 -5.08 6.38 -3.19
CA LYS A 141 -4.78 7.82 -3.07
C LYS A 141 -5.71 8.55 -2.10
N SER A 142 -6.65 7.84 -1.49
CA SER A 142 -7.67 8.39 -0.61
C SER A 142 -7.29 8.16 0.85
N ASP A 143 -7.71 9.08 1.72
CA ASP A 143 -7.69 8.88 3.17
C ASP A 143 -8.65 7.75 3.60
N ASN A 144 -9.62 7.41 2.75
CA ASN A 144 -10.42 6.21 2.90
C ASN A 144 -9.61 4.98 2.46
N LEU A 145 -9.38 4.08 3.41
CA LEU A 145 -8.66 2.82 3.21
C LEU A 145 -9.53 1.70 2.63
N ALA A 146 -10.74 1.98 2.16
CA ALA A 146 -11.58 1.01 1.46
C ALA A 146 -11.24 0.91 -0.03
N PHE A 147 -11.37 -0.30 -0.58
CA PHE A 147 -11.30 -0.51 -2.02
C PHE A 147 -12.55 0.06 -2.72
N PRO A 148 -12.40 0.72 -3.89
CA PRO A 148 -13.54 1.08 -4.74
C PRO A 148 -14.36 -0.16 -5.12
N SER A 149 -15.67 0.01 -5.34
CA SER A 149 -16.59 -1.08 -5.68
C SER A 149 -16.26 -1.81 -6.99
N THR A 150 -15.41 -1.22 -7.84
CA THR A 150 -14.92 -1.82 -9.09
C THR A 150 -13.90 -2.94 -8.86
N TYR A 151 -13.29 -3.00 -7.68
CA TYR A 151 -12.31 -4.03 -7.34
C TYR A 151 -12.99 -5.32 -6.89
N GLN A 152 -12.60 -6.42 -7.52
CA GLN A 152 -12.85 -7.77 -7.00
C GLN A 152 -11.67 -8.20 -6.13
N ILE A 153 -11.92 -8.42 -4.84
CA ILE A 153 -10.91 -8.84 -3.86
C ILE A 153 -11.00 -10.34 -3.71
N LEU A 154 -9.89 -11.01 -4.02
CA LEU A 154 -9.77 -12.46 -4.12
C LEU A 154 -8.80 -12.93 -3.03
N VAL A 155 -9.34 -13.52 -1.96
CA VAL A 155 -8.55 -14.04 -0.85
C VAL A 155 -8.18 -15.49 -1.16
N PHE A 156 -6.88 -15.78 -1.27
CA PHE A 156 -6.42 -17.15 -1.54
C PHE A 156 -6.46 -18.00 -0.30
N LYS A 157 -6.04 -17.44 0.84
CA LYS A 157 -6.12 -18.10 2.13
C LYS A 157 -6.20 -17.05 3.22
N ALA A 158 -6.97 -17.36 4.25
CA ALA A 158 -6.95 -16.67 5.53
C ALA A 158 -6.79 -17.73 6.62
N GLN A 159 -5.96 -17.45 7.62
CA GLN A 159 -5.76 -18.33 8.76
C GLN A 159 -5.94 -17.55 10.06
N ASP A 160 -6.98 -17.91 10.79
CA ASP A 160 -7.20 -17.42 12.15
C ASP A 160 -6.17 -18.06 13.08
N GLN A 161 -5.47 -17.22 13.83
CA GLN A 161 -4.56 -17.63 14.91
C GLN A 161 -4.99 -17.04 16.23
N GLY A 162 -6.24 -16.56 16.30
CA GLY A 162 -6.82 -16.02 17.49
C GLY A 162 -7.25 -17.06 18.50
N LYS A 163 -7.81 -16.57 19.61
CA LYS A 163 -8.29 -17.41 20.70
C LYS A 163 -9.78 -17.71 20.50
N PRO A 164 -10.30 -18.84 21.03
CA PRO A 164 -11.74 -19.09 21.05
C PRO A 164 -12.51 -17.87 21.61
N GLY A 165 -13.55 -17.44 20.89
CA GLY A 165 -14.32 -16.23 21.23
C GLY A 165 -13.74 -14.90 20.73
N PHE A 166 -12.49 -14.90 20.22
CA PHE A 166 -11.79 -13.74 19.67
C PHE A 166 -11.15 -14.08 18.33
N LYS A 167 -11.98 -14.50 17.37
CA LYS A 167 -11.53 -14.80 16.01
C LYS A 167 -10.87 -13.57 15.39
N TRP A 168 -9.83 -13.80 14.58
CA TRP A 168 -9.14 -12.79 13.79
C TRP A 168 -8.42 -11.71 14.61
N ASN A 169 -8.24 -11.89 15.92
CA ASN A 169 -7.37 -11.01 16.70
C ASN A 169 -5.88 -11.24 16.44
N HIS A 170 -5.54 -12.40 15.84
CA HIS A 170 -4.25 -12.74 15.26
C HIS A 170 -4.46 -13.61 14.02
N GLY A 171 -3.50 -13.58 13.10
CA GLY A 171 -3.59 -14.38 11.89
C GLY A 171 -2.94 -13.73 10.68
N HIS A 172 -3.21 -14.30 9.52
CA HIS A 172 -2.75 -13.74 8.26
C HIS A 172 -3.72 -14.08 7.14
N SER A 173 -3.75 -13.24 6.12
CA SER A 173 -4.38 -13.54 4.85
C SER A 173 -3.60 -12.93 3.70
N TYR A 174 -3.82 -13.47 2.51
CA TYR A 174 -3.18 -12.98 1.31
C TYR A 174 -4.04 -13.25 0.08
N GLY A 175 -3.79 -12.46 -0.95
CA GLY A 175 -4.57 -12.55 -2.18
C GLY A 175 -4.22 -11.47 -3.18
N VAL A 176 -5.19 -11.21 -4.06
CA VAL A 176 -5.14 -10.11 -5.01
C VAL A 176 -6.41 -9.28 -4.96
N ALA A 177 -6.35 -8.02 -5.38
CA ALA A 177 -7.53 -7.23 -5.72
C ALA A 177 -7.39 -6.76 -7.16
N ILE A 178 -8.43 -6.93 -7.98
CA ILE A 178 -8.39 -6.68 -9.42
C ILE A 178 -9.51 -5.74 -9.82
N ASP A 179 -9.18 -4.65 -10.50
CA ASP A 179 -10.12 -3.80 -11.21
C ASP A 179 -9.89 -3.97 -12.71
N SER A 180 -10.82 -4.66 -13.37
CA SER A 180 -10.73 -4.92 -14.81
C SER A 180 -10.96 -3.66 -15.65
N SER A 181 -11.73 -2.71 -15.14
CA SER A 181 -12.02 -1.45 -15.84
C SER A 181 -10.81 -0.51 -15.85
N ALA A 182 -10.06 -0.48 -14.74
CA ALA A 182 -8.82 0.30 -14.62
C ALA A 182 -7.57 -0.44 -15.15
N SER A 183 -7.73 -1.72 -15.50
CA SER A 183 -6.64 -2.65 -15.82
C SER A 183 -5.58 -2.73 -14.71
N GLU A 184 -6.06 -2.81 -13.46
CA GLU A 184 -5.23 -2.79 -12.26
C GLU A 184 -5.29 -4.11 -11.51
N ILE A 185 -4.14 -4.50 -10.95
CA ILE A 185 -4.02 -5.62 -10.03
C ILE A 185 -3.17 -5.19 -8.84
N ILE A 186 -3.65 -5.55 -7.66
CA ILE A 186 -2.98 -5.34 -6.39
C ILE A 186 -2.66 -6.71 -5.82
N TYR A 187 -1.39 -6.96 -5.54
CA TYR A 187 -0.96 -8.13 -4.77
C TYR A 187 -0.83 -7.70 -3.33
N TRP A 188 -1.37 -8.50 -2.42
CA TRP A 188 -1.37 -8.16 -1.02
C TRP A 188 -1.15 -9.38 -0.12
N VAL A 189 -0.52 -9.11 1.02
CA VAL A 189 -0.43 -9.98 2.18
C VAL A 189 -0.53 -9.12 3.43
N GLU A 190 -1.23 -9.62 4.44
CA GLU A 190 -1.35 -8.95 5.72
C GLU A 190 -1.34 -9.96 6.88
N LYS A 191 -0.71 -9.57 7.98
CA LYS A 191 -0.60 -10.33 9.22
C LYS A 191 -0.93 -9.42 10.40
N TRP A 192 -1.66 -9.95 11.37
CA TRP A 192 -2.09 -9.27 12.60
C TRP A 192 -1.83 -10.17 13.82
#